data_AF-A0A818T1G9-F1
#
_entry.id   AF-A0A818T1G9-F1
#
_cell.length_a   1.000
_cell.length_b   1.000
_cell.length_c   1.000
_cell.angle_alpha   90.00
_cell.angle_beta   90.00
_cell.angle_gamma   90.00
#
_symmetry.space_group_name_H-M   'P 1'
#
loop_
_entity.id
_entity.type
_entity.pdbx_description
1 polymer ?
#
loop_
_entity_poly.entity_id
_entity_poly.type
_entity_poly.pdbx_seq_one_letter_code
_entity_poly.pdbx_strand_id
1 'polypeptide(L)'
;MSENTNQQEERQRIIIVPGMGCVPVRDCNWYAWLEQELEKDPTGRFSVILENMPDPHGARESQWVPFIRDRLKFDEKTILVGHSSGCEAIMRLLEKDKVRGVILVAACHTDLGDENERASEYYNRPWDWDAIRGNTEWIVQFHSPSDKLIPVEEARFVADKLKSEYRELERRGHFMKDSEYKREQASSLLTDSCQDEEVFENDRHRRFEKMRQTRQIQREIDHQVGMIDKLNERKQQEIQKKQKPTTTTTTTPRSYLTSLSSSLSTTSSSVTDRANRGGTATEKYTTTKHTSDGKVY
;
A
#
# COMPACT_ATOMS: atom_id res chain seq x y z
N MET A 1 -31.62 -23.52 -1.95
CA MET A 1 -30.72 -22.94 -0.94
C MET A 1 -29.70 -22.11 -1.69
N SER A 2 -29.86 -20.79 -1.68
CA SER A 2 -28.93 -19.86 -2.32
C SER A 2 -27.74 -19.66 -1.38
N GLU A 3 -26.57 -20.12 -1.78
CA GLU A 3 -25.32 -19.80 -1.12
C GLU A 3 -25.08 -18.29 -1.18
N ASN A 4 -25.27 -17.64 -0.03
CA ASN A 4 -24.87 -16.26 0.19
C ASN A 4 -23.34 -16.29 0.32
N THR A 5 -22.61 -16.28 -0.80
CA THR A 5 -21.19 -15.97 -0.78
C THR A 5 -21.04 -14.54 -0.30
N ASN A 6 -20.69 -14.42 0.97
CA ASN A 6 -20.29 -13.19 1.64
C ASN A 6 -19.05 -12.65 0.92
N GLN A 7 -19.23 -11.92 -0.18
CA GLN A 7 -18.18 -11.11 -0.79
C GLN A 7 -17.98 -9.92 0.13
N GLN A 8 -17.20 -10.14 1.18
CA GLN A 8 -16.58 -9.05 1.90
C GLN A 8 -15.65 -8.39 0.90
N GLU A 9 -16.06 -7.25 0.33
CA GLU A 9 -15.26 -6.49 -0.61
C GLU A 9 -13.84 -6.34 -0.03
N GLU A 10 -12.84 -6.81 -0.78
CA GLU A 10 -11.45 -6.76 -0.33
C GLU A 10 -11.06 -5.30 -0.09
N ARG A 11 -10.83 -4.95 1.18
CA ARG A 11 -10.40 -3.61 1.58
C ARG A 11 -9.12 -3.26 0.83
N GLN A 12 -9.09 -2.06 0.25
CA GLN A 12 -7.88 -1.45 -0.30
C GLN A 12 -6.85 -1.31 0.81
N ARG A 13 -5.77 -2.09 0.69
CA ARG A 13 -4.69 -2.09 1.67
C ARG A 13 -3.73 -0.94 1.40
N ILE A 14 -3.33 -0.25 2.46
CA ILE A 14 -2.41 0.88 2.44
C ILE A 14 -1.32 0.63 3.49
N ILE A 15 -0.06 0.70 3.10
CA ILE A 15 1.08 0.58 4.03
C ILE A 15 1.83 1.91 4.05
N ILE A 16 1.98 2.49 5.23
CA ILE A 16 2.73 3.74 5.43
C ILE A 16 4.14 3.36 5.91
N VAL A 17 5.16 3.75 5.16
CA VAL A 17 6.57 3.54 5.46
C VAL A 17 7.19 4.90 5.86
N PRO A 18 7.59 5.07 7.13
CA PRO A 18 8.05 6.37 7.64
C PRO A 18 9.48 6.70 7.19
N GLY A 19 9.92 7.93 7.45
CA GLY A 19 11.33 8.30 7.38
C GLY A 19 12.14 7.73 8.54
N MET A 20 13.48 7.79 8.43
CA MET A 20 14.37 7.34 9.52
C MET A 20 14.09 8.08 10.85
N GLY A 21 14.43 7.44 11.96
CA GLY A 21 14.28 7.96 13.32
C GLY A 21 12.85 8.04 13.84
N CYS A 22 11.84 7.68 13.03
CA CYS A 22 10.43 7.77 13.42
C CYS A 22 9.99 6.60 14.32
N VAL A 23 10.33 6.67 15.61
CA VAL A 23 9.94 5.69 16.63
C VAL A 23 9.54 6.39 17.95
N PRO A 24 8.36 6.09 18.54
CA PRO A 24 7.28 5.29 17.98
C PRO A 24 6.60 5.98 16.78
N VAL A 25 6.39 5.25 15.70
CA VAL A 25 5.94 5.79 14.41
C VAL A 25 4.62 6.55 14.50
N ARG A 26 3.71 6.14 15.39
CA ARG A 26 2.40 6.79 15.56
C ARG A 26 2.49 8.19 16.19
N ASP A 27 3.59 8.54 16.85
CA ASP A 27 3.80 9.87 17.43
C ASP A 27 4.50 10.83 16.44
N CYS A 28 4.99 10.29 15.33
CA CYS A 28 5.76 10.99 14.33
C CYS A 28 4.86 11.59 13.23
N ASN A 29 5.23 12.81 12.82
CA ASN A 29 4.73 13.46 11.60
C ASN A 29 3.20 13.38 11.45
N TRP A 30 2.74 13.01 10.25
CA TRP A 30 1.34 12.93 9.86
C TRP A 30 0.84 11.48 9.77
N TYR A 31 1.67 10.48 10.10
CA TYR A 31 1.39 9.08 9.79
C TYR A 31 0.13 8.56 10.50
N ALA A 32 0.03 8.75 11.82
CA ALA A 32 -1.15 8.33 12.59
C ALA A 32 -2.40 9.14 12.22
N TRP A 33 -2.24 10.41 11.84
CA TRP A 33 -3.36 11.19 11.33
C TRP A 33 -3.88 10.61 10.01
N LEU A 34 -3.00 10.24 9.08
CA LEU A 34 -3.38 9.64 7.80
C LEU A 34 -4.07 8.28 8.02
N GLU A 35 -3.52 7.44 8.89
CA GLU A 35 -4.15 6.18 9.31
C GLU A 35 -5.59 6.42 9.77
N GLN A 36 -5.77 7.35 10.72
CA GLN A 36 -7.09 7.68 11.28
C GLN A 36 -8.06 8.28 10.26
N GLU A 37 -7.62 9.13 9.35
CA GLU A 37 -8.51 9.72 8.33
C GLU A 37 -8.96 8.68 7.31
N LEU A 38 -8.08 7.77 6.89
CA LEU A 38 -8.44 6.68 5.97
C LEU A 38 -9.39 5.67 6.62
N GLU A 39 -9.22 5.39 7.92
CA GLU A 39 -10.10 4.49 8.66
C GLU A 39 -11.47 5.07 9.00
N LYS A 40 -11.63 6.40 8.97
CA LYS A 40 -12.95 7.07 9.12
C LYS A 40 -13.85 6.93 7.90
N ASP A 41 -13.33 6.43 6.78
CA ASP A 41 -14.13 6.23 5.57
C ASP A 41 -15.38 5.39 5.89
N PRO A 42 -16.60 5.92 5.65
CA PRO A 42 -17.84 5.28 6.08
C PRO A 42 -18.15 3.99 5.30
N THR A 43 -17.48 3.76 4.17
CA THR A 43 -17.60 2.52 3.41
C THR A 43 -16.70 1.42 3.96
N GLY A 44 -15.74 1.76 4.84
CA GLY A 44 -14.78 0.83 5.42
C GLY A 44 -13.78 0.28 4.38
N ARG A 45 -13.68 0.93 3.21
CA ARG A 45 -12.93 0.41 2.06
C ARG A 45 -11.42 0.34 2.26
N PHE A 46 -10.85 1.05 3.24
CA PHE A 46 -9.40 1.10 3.43
C PHE A 46 -8.97 0.28 4.64
N SER A 47 -7.85 -0.43 4.52
CA SER A 47 -7.14 -1.08 5.63
C SER A 47 -5.71 -0.53 5.69
N VAL A 48 -5.38 0.20 6.76
CA VAL A 48 -4.07 0.85 6.89
C VAL A 48 -3.14 0.01 7.77
N ILE A 49 -1.86 -0.03 7.41
CA ILE A 49 -0.79 -0.62 8.21
C ILE A 49 0.25 0.46 8.47
N LEU A 50 0.48 0.71 9.75
CA LEU A 50 1.48 1.63 10.25
C LEU A 50 2.24 0.95 11.40
N GLU A 51 3.49 0.57 11.15
CA GLU A 51 4.31 -0.18 12.09
C GLU A 51 5.68 0.46 12.25
N ASN A 52 6.32 0.25 13.40
CA ASN A 52 7.70 0.66 13.59
C ASN A 52 8.60 -0.16 12.66
N MET A 53 9.46 0.53 11.90
CA MET A 53 10.48 -0.14 11.12
C MET A 53 11.60 -0.67 12.04
N PRO A 54 12.20 -1.83 11.72
CA PRO A 54 13.42 -2.28 12.41
C PRO A 54 14.56 -1.30 12.13
N ASP A 55 15.57 -1.24 13.01
CA ASP A 55 16.71 -0.34 12.82
C ASP A 55 16.30 1.10 12.40
N PRO A 56 15.42 1.76 13.18
CA PRO A 56 14.75 2.98 12.73
C PRO A 56 15.73 4.10 12.42
N HIS A 57 16.90 4.15 13.06
CA HIS A 57 17.91 5.18 12.83
C HIS A 57 18.87 4.85 11.68
N GLY A 58 19.20 3.58 11.46
CA GLY A 58 20.06 3.19 10.34
C GLY A 58 19.31 3.07 9.02
N ALA A 59 17.99 2.85 9.07
CA ALA A 59 17.10 2.72 7.94
C ALA A 59 17.61 1.78 6.83
N ARG A 60 18.37 0.74 7.19
CA ARG A 60 19.11 -0.07 6.22
C ARG A 60 18.19 -0.82 5.28
N GLU A 61 18.49 -0.78 3.99
CA GLU A 61 17.78 -1.52 2.95
C GLU A 61 17.67 -3.01 3.30
N SER A 62 18.78 -3.60 3.77
CA SER A 62 18.86 -5.01 4.19
C SER A 62 17.92 -5.39 5.33
N GLN A 63 17.36 -4.42 6.05
CA GLN A 63 16.37 -4.65 7.11
C GLN A 63 14.97 -4.18 6.71
N TRP A 64 14.86 -3.00 6.11
CA TRP A 64 13.57 -2.39 5.80
C TRP A 64 12.85 -3.08 4.66
N VAL A 65 13.54 -3.38 3.55
CA VAL A 65 12.91 -4.02 2.39
C VAL A 65 12.38 -5.42 2.74
N PRO A 66 13.14 -6.32 3.40
CA PRO A 66 12.59 -7.59 3.87
C PRO A 66 11.48 -7.43 4.90
N PHE A 67 11.55 -6.45 5.79
CA PHE A 67 10.48 -6.21 6.76
C PHE A 67 9.16 -5.82 6.06
N ILE A 68 9.19 -4.92 5.08
CA ILE A 68 8.01 -4.55 4.30
C ILE A 68 7.46 -5.77 3.56
N ARG A 69 8.32 -6.52 2.87
CA ARG A 69 7.93 -7.70 2.08
C ARG A 69 7.38 -8.84 2.94
N ASP A 70 8.11 -9.23 3.96
CA ASP A 70 7.88 -10.51 4.64
C ASP A 70 7.03 -10.36 5.91
N ARG A 71 7.10 -9.20 6.57
CA ARG A 71 6.37 -8.93 7.83
C ARG A 71 5.13 -8.12 7.61
N LEU A 72 5.24 -6.95 6.98
CA LEU A 72 4.06 -6.15 6.67
C LEU A 72 3.22 -6.87 5.64
N LYS A 73 3.86 -7.55 4.67
CA LYS A 73 3.23 -8.26 3.55
C LYS A 73 2.45 -7.31 2.67
N PHE A 74 2.59 -7.40 1.37
CA PHE A 74 1.77 -6.67 0.42
C PHE A 74 1.50 -7.56 -0.79
N ASP A 75 0.62 -7.09 -1.66
CA ASP A 75 0.28 -7.73 -2.92
C ASP A 75 0.14 -6.67 -4.02
N GLU A 76 -0.14 -7.13 -5.24
CA GLU A 76 -0.34 -6.27 -6.42
C GLU A 76 -1.54 -5.32 -6.27
N LYS A 77 -2.39 -5.48 -5.24
CA LYS A 77 -3.51 -4.59 -4.95
C LYS A 77 -3.16 -3.54 -3.90
N THR A 78 -2.05 -3.67 -3.20
CA THR A 78 -1.66 -2.79 -2.09
C THR A 78 -1.15 -1.44 -2.58
N ILE A 79 -1.42 -0.36 -1.84
CA ILE A 79 -0.84 0.97 -2.04
C ILE A 79 0.25 1.19 -0.99
N LEU A 80 1.41 1.70 -1.41
CA LEU A 80 2.50 2.07 -0.51
C LEU A 80 2.64 3.59 -0.41
N VAL A 81 2.83 4.11 0.80
CA VAL A 81 3.03 5.53 1.07
C VAL A 81 4.37 5.69 1.79
N GLY A 82 5.35 6.25 1.11
CA GLY A 82 6.69 6.51 1.64
C GLY A 82 6.88 7.95 2.06
N HIS A 83 7.66 8.17 3.11
CA HIS A 83 8.17 9.49 3.48
C HIS A 83 9.68 9.45 3.70
N SER A 84 10.43 10.38 3.10
CA SER A 84 11.91 10.43 3.21
C SER A 84 12.47 9.03 2.95
N SER A 85 13.35 8.48 3.80
CA SER A 85 13.92 7.11 3.72
C SER A 85 12.92 5.98 3.41
N GLY A 86 11.63 6.15 3.74
CA GLY A 86 10.58 5.21 3.37
C GLY A 86 10.27 5.18 1.86
N CYS A 87 10.47 6.30 1.15
CA CYS A 87 10.45 6.40 -0.30
C CYS A 87 11.53 5.53 -0.94
N GLU A 88 12.77 5.62 -0.46
CA GLU A 88 13.90 4.88 -0.99
C GLU A 88 13.73 3.38 -0.75
N ALA A 89 13.22 2.99 0.42
CA ALA A 89 12.84 1.61 0.70
C ALA A 89 11.78 1.08 -0.27
N ILE A 90 10.74 1.87 -0.56
CA ILE A 90 9.70 1.50 -1.53
C ILE A 90 10.28 1.43 -2.94
N MET A 91 11.10 2.40 -3.35
CA MET A 91 11.73 2.37 -4.67
C MET A 91 12.62 1.14 -4.83
N ARG A 92 13.42 0.75 -3.83
CA ARG A 92 14.21 -0.50 -3.90
C ARG A 92 13.36 -1.75 -3.90
N LEU A 93 12.26 -1.76 -3.17
CA LEU A 93 11.28 -2.86 -3.18
C LEU A 93 10.67 -3.04 -4.59
N LEU A 94 10.30 -1.94 -5.25
CA LEU A 94 9.70 -1.95 -6.58
C LEU A 94 10.64 -2.36 -7.72
N GLU A 95 11.95 -2.45 -7.48
CA GLU A 95 12.85 -3.07 -8.47
C GLU A 95 12.49 -4.54 -8.73
N LYS A 96 11.75 -5.20 -7.83
CA LYS A 96 11.42 -6.63 -7.91
C LYS A 96 9.95 -6.96 -7.69
N ASP A 97 9.26 -6.18 -6.86
CA ASP A 97 7.92 -6.53 -6.38
C ASP A 97 6.85 -5.56 -6.90
N LYS A 98 5.65 -6.07 -7.15
CA LYS A 98 4.53 -5.30 -7.73
C LYS A 98 3.54 -4.83 -6.68
N VAL A 99 3.04 -3.60 -6.87
CA VAL A 99 1.99 -2.99 -6.05
C VAL A 99 1.01 -2.22 -6.92
N ARG A 100 -0.17 -1.89 -6.39
CA ARG A 100 -1.17 -1.14 -7.15
C ARG A 100 -0.70 0.27 -7.44
N GLY A 101 -0.19 0.96 -6.43
CA GLY A 101 0.18 2.36 -6.53
C GLY A 101 1.12 2.81 -5.43
N VAL A 102 1.83 3.89 -5.69
CA VAL A 102 2.79 4.47 -4.75
C VAL A 102 2.59 5.96 -4.58
N ILE A 103 2.69 6.41 -3.34
CA ILE A 103 2.81 7.82 -2.97
C ILE A 103 4.19 8.03 -2.36
N LEU A 104 5.00 8.92 -2.94
CA LEU A 104 6.33 9.28 -2.47
C LEU A 104 6.32 10.70 -1.92
N VAL A 105 6.67 10.89 -0.64
CA VAL A 105 6.77 12.22 -0.02
C VAL A 105 8.23 12.48 0.35
N ALA A 106 8.84 13.49 -0.25
CA ALA A 106 10.26 13.83 -0.06
C ALA A 106 11.24 12.71 -0.47
N ALA A 107 11.10 12.18 -1.69
CA ALA A 107 12.03 11.20 -2.25
C ALA A 107 13.29 11.84 -2.84
N CYS A 108 14.42 11.15 -2.74
CA CYS A 108 15.67 11.49 -3.44
C CYS A 108 16.28 10.28 -4.16
N HIS A 109 17.41 10.48 -4.84
CA HIS A 109 18.10 9.40 -5.56
C HIS A 109 19.59 9.28 -5.24
N THR A 110 20.15 10.21 -4.46
CA THR A 110 21.54 10.18 -3.98
C THR A 110 21.61 10.21 -2.46
N ASP A 111 22.76 9.84 -1.91
CA ASP A 111 23.06 10.00 -0.49
C ASP A 111 23.38 11.46 -0.10
N LEU A 112 23.36 12.40 -1.05
CA LEU A 112 23.70 13.81 -0.86
C LEU A 112 25.08 14.06 -0.25
N GLY A 113 25.98 13.07 -0.31
CA GLY A 113 27.27 13.10 0.38
C GLY A 113 27.18 12.93 1.91
N ASP A 114 26.03 12.57 2.46
CA ASP A 114 25.84 12.28 3.88
C ASP A 114 26.25 10.83 4.19
N GLU A 115 27.07 10.63 5.23
CA GLU A 115 27.58 9.31 5.58
C GLU A 115 26.52 8.38 6.18
N ASN A 116 25.52 8.92 6.88
CA ASN A 116 24.44 8.12 7.44
C ASN A 116 23.49 7.66 6.32
N GLU A 117 23.15 8.55 5.38
CA GLU A 117 22.40 8.19 4.19
C GLU A 117 23.13 7.13 3.36
N ARG A 118 24.44 7.28 3.16
CA ARG A 118 25.26 6.26 2.49
C ARG A 118 25.25 4.92 3.22
N ALA A 119 25.22 4.93 4.55
CA ALA A 119 25.15 3.73 5.39
C ALA A 119 23.78 3.02 5.38
N SER A 120 22.73 3.66 4.83
CA SER A 120 21.40 3.07 4.64
C SER A 120 21.35 2.00 3.55
N GLU A 121 22.41 1.88 2.74
CA GLU A 121 22.57 0.93 1.63
C GLU A 121 21.72 1.24 0.38
N TYR A 122 20.77 2.18 0.44
CA TYR A 122 19.89 2.51 -0.69
C TYR A 122 20.62 3.08 -1.90
N TYR A 123 21.80 3.68 -1.75
CA TYR A 123 22.47 4.43 -2.83
C TYR A 123 23.74 3.73 -3.36
N ASN A 124 23.98 2.48 -2.93
CA ASN A 124 25.21 1.73 -3.25
C ASN A 124 25.28 1.15 -4.67
N ARG A 125 24.24 1.36 -5.47
CA ARG A 125 24.11 0.87 -6.84
C ARG A 125 23.13 1.74 -7.63
N PRO A 126 23.17 1.73 -8.98
CA PRO A 126 22.16 2.43 -9.78
C PRO A 126 20.73 1.99 -9.44
N TRP A 127 19.77 2.90 -9.60
CA TRP A 127 18.35 2.61 -9.51
C TRP A 127 17.84 1.99 -10.82
N ASP A 128 17.07 0.91 -10.74
CA ASP A 128 16.40 0.34 -11.91
C ASP A 128 15.06 1.05 -12.16
N TRP A 129 15.14 2.26 -12.72
CA TRP A 129 13.98 3.12 -12.94
C TRP A 129 12.86 2.48 -13.78
N ASP A 130 13.23 1.64 -14.75
CA ASP A 130 12.27 0.95 -15.61
C ASP A 130 11.54 -0.15 -14.85
N ALA A 131 12.24 -0.92 -14.01
CA ALA A 131 11.60 -1.89 -13.12
C ALA A 131 10.68 -1.22 -12.10
N ILE A 132 11.15 -0.15 -11.45
CA ILE A 132 10.37 0.58 -10.44
C ILE A 132 9.05 1.08 -11.04
N ARG A 133 9.12 1.73 -12.20
CA ARG A 133 7.95 2.23 -12.92
C ARG A 133 7.06 1.09 -13.44
N GLY A 134 7.65 0.00 -13.92
CA GLY A 134 6.92 -1.14 -14.48
C GLY A 134 6.18 -1.99 -13.45
N ASN A 135 6.55 -1.89 -12.17
CA ASN A 135 5.97 -2.67 -11.09
C ASN A 135 4.87 -1.94 -10.30
N THR A 136 4.36 -0.83 -10.82
CA THR A 136 3.21 -0.14 -10.23
C THR A 136 2.33 0.51 -11.30
N GLU A 137 1.02 0.66 -11.05
CA GLU A 137 0.11 1.25 -12.04
C GLU A 137 0.22 2.78 -12.10
N TRP A 138 0.56 3.41 -10.96
CA TRP A 138 0.69 4.86 -10.83
C TRP A 138 1.62 5.25 -9.68
N ILE A 139 2.25 6.41 -9.83
CA ILE A 139 3.12 7.01 -8.82
C ILE A 139 2.71 8.47 -8.67
N VAL A 140 2.38 8.87 -7.45
CA VAL A 140 2.19 10.29 -7.07
C VAL A 140 3.36 10.70 -6.21
N GLN A 141 3.94 11.86 -6.47
CA GLN A 141 5.10 12.34 -5.74
C GLN A 141 4.90 13.77 -5.24
N PHE A 142 5.26 14.00 -3.98
CA PHE A 142 5.21 15.29 -3.33
C PHE A 142 6.61 15.70 -2.87
N HIS A 143 6.96 16.97 -3.08
CA HIS A 143 8.17 17.58 -2.51
C HIS A 143 7.91 19.03 -2.12
N SER A 144 8.73 19.57 -1.23
CA SER A 144 8.68 21.01 -0.90
C SER A 144 9.94 21.68 -1.43
N PRO A 145 9.84 22.76 -2.22
CA PRO A 145 11.00 23.57 -2.56
C PRO A 145 11.73 24.14 -1.33
N SER A 146 11.02 24.26 -0.19
CA SER A 146 11.57 24.70 1.08
C SER A 146 12.17 23.59 1.94
N ASP A 147 12.30 22.36 1.42
CA ASP A 147 12.96 21.26 2.11
C ASP A 147 14.45 21.56 2.29
N LYS A 148 14.93 21.51 3.54
CA LYS A 148 16.31 21.82 3.90
C LYS A 148 17.21 20.58 3.95
N LEU A 149 16.62 19.38 3.91
CA LEU A 149 17.35 18.12 3.94
C LEU A 149 17.58 17.61 2.53
N ILE A 150 16.55 17.66 1.67
CA ILE A 150 16.62 17.17 0.30
C ILE A 150 16.36 18.32 -0.67
N PRO A 151 17.36 18.75 -1.45
CA PRO A 151 17.19 19.73 -2.52
C PRO A 151 16.09 19.31 -3.51
N VAL A 152 15.33 20.28 -4.01
CA VAL A 152 14.20 20.00 -4.92
C VAL A 152 14.63 19.32 -6.22
N GLU A 153 15.88 19.51 -6.64
CA GLU A 153 16.48 18.89 -7.82
C GLU A 153 16.50 17.36 -7.73
N GLU A 154 16.70 16.80 -6.53
CA GLU A 154 16.65 15.36 -6.30
C GLU A 154 15.25 14.81 -6.60
N ALA A 155 14.23 15.45 -6.04
CA ALA A 155 12.85 15.05 -6.24
C ALA A 155 12.41 15.21 -7.70
N ARG A 156 12.81 16.32 -8.36
CA ARG A 156 12.57 16.53 -9.80
C ARG A 156 13.23 15.45 -10.65
N PHE A 157 14.45 15.02 -10.30
CA PHE A 157 15.11 13.92 -10.99
C PHE A 157 14.34 12.60 -10.82
N VAL A 158 13.95 12.26 -9.59
CA VAL A 158 13.10 11.08 -9.33
C VAL A 158 11.81 11.14 -10.14
N ALA A 159 11.14 12.30 -10.18
CA ALA A 159 9.92 12.50 -10.94
C ALA A 159 10.12 12.31 -12.45
N ASP A 160 11.21 12.86 -13.01
CA ASP A 160 11.54 12.66 -14.41
C ASP A 160 11.82 11.19 -14.74
N LYS A 161 12.53 10.46 -13.87
CA LYS A 161 12.83 9.04 -14.09
C LYS A 161 11.60 8.16 -13.98
N LEU A 162 10.79 8.38 -12.95
CA LEU A 162 9.60 7.57 -12.68
C LEU A 162 8.40 7.97 -13.53
N LYS A 163 8.43 9.15 -14.17
CA LYS A 163 7.28 9.76 -14.85
C LYS A 163 6.07 9.85 -13.89
N SER A 164 6.34 10.21 -12.64
CA SER A 164 5.32 10.33 -11.60
C SER A 164 4.43 11.55 -11.82
N GLU A 165 3.22 11.51 -11.25
CA GLU A 165 2.42 12.71 -11.05
C GLU A 165 3.07 13.54 -9.92
N TYR A 166 3.94 14.47 -10.30
CA TYR A 166 4.76 15.24 -9.37
C TYR A 166 4.11 16.57 -8.97
N ARG A 167 4.11 16.86 -7.66
CA ARG A 167 3.54 18.08 -7.07
C ARG A 167 4.53 18.72 -6.10
N GLU A 168 4.94 19.95 -6.41
CA GLU A 168 5.71 20.79 -5.49
C GLU A 168 4.76 21.58 -4.58
N LEU A 169 4.90 21.41 -3.27
CA LEU A 169 4.09 22.06 -2.25
C LEU A 169 4.93 23.08 -1.49
N GLU A 170 4.62 24.35 -1.69
CA GLU A 170 5.35 25.45 -1.07
C GLU A 170 5.25 25.42 0.46
N ARG A 171 6.36 25.80 1.12
CA ARG A 171 6.45 25.99 2.58
C ARG A 171 6.03 24.75 3.38
N ARG A 172 6.39 23.55 2.92
CA ARG A 172 6.14 22.27 3.64
C ARG A 172 7.37 21.67 4.28
N GLY A 173 8.54 22.29 4.12
CA GLY A 173 9.81 21.80 4.66
C GLY A 173 10.03 20.34 4.28
N HIS A 174 10.55 19.53 5.20
CA HIS A 174 10.69 18.09 4.97
C HIS A 174 9.44 17.29 5.41
N PHE A 175 8.24 17.88 5.33
CA PHE A 175 6.97 17.26 5.76
C PHE A 175 6.98 16.69 7.19
N MET A 176 7.90 17.17 8.04
CA MET A 176 8.02 16.81 9.44
C MET A 176 7.07 17.65 10.30
N LYS A 177 6.74 17.12 11.48
CA LYS A 177 5.98 17.83 12.52
C LYS A 177 6.87 18.83 13.22
N ASP A 178 7.16 19.95 12.56
CA ASP A 178 7.75 21.09 13.26
C ASP A 178 6.72 21.76 14.18
N SER A 179 7.20 22.18 15.35
CA SER A 179 6.46 22.74 16.49
C SER A 179 5.66 24.02 16.18
N GLU A 180 5.76 24.54 14.95
CA GLU A 180 5.11 25.79 14.52
C GLU A 180 3.97 25.59 13.50
N TYR A 181 3.80 24.41 12.90
CA TYR A 181 2.77 24.19 11.86
C TYR A 181 1.86 22.99 12.17
N LYS A 182 0.91 23.21 13.09
CA LYS A 182 -0.20 22.29 13.31
C LYS A 182 -1.22 22.43 12.17
N ARG A 183 -1.62 21.29 11.59
CA ARG A 183 -2.77 21.03 10.68
C ARG A 183 -2.62 21.26 9.17
N GLU A 184 -1.65 22.04 8.66
CA GLU A 184 -1.58 22.31 7.21
C GLU A 184 -0.83 21.27 6.38
N GLN A 185 0.22 20.64 6.93
CA GLN A 185 1.06 19.64 6.24
C GLN A 185 0.21 18.47 5.70
N ALA A 186 -0.71 17.98 6.53
CA ALA A 186 -1.52 16.80 6.24
C ALA A 186 -2.69 17.09 5.27
N SER A 187 -3.27 18.30 5.36
CA SER A 187 -4.26 18.76 4.38
C SER A 187 -3.62 18.92 3.01
N SER A 188 -2.37 19.42 2.92
CA SER A 188 -1.73 19.70 1.63
C SER A 188 -1.41 18.48 0.77
N LEU A 189 -1.15 17.33 1.40
CA LEU A 189 -1.01 16.04 0.70
C LEU A 189 -2.31 15.59 0.01
N LEU A 190 -3.45 16.14 0.43
CA LEU A 190 -4.78 15.90 -0.14
C LEU A 190 -5.35 17.12 -0.87
N THR A 191 -4.79 18.32 -0.71
CA THR A 191 -5.38 19.58 -1.19
C THR A 191 -4.33 20.64 -1.57
N ASP A 192 -4.47 21.15 -2.79
CA ASP A 192 -4.04 22.46 -3.31
C ASP A 192 -2.75 22.61 -4.14
N SER A 193 -3.01 23.18 -5.32
CA SER A 193 -2.15 24.01 -6.15
C SER A 193 -2.52 25.49 -5.98
N CYS A 194 -1.48 26.34 -6.04
CA CYS A 194 -1.47 27.78 -6.35
C CYS A 194 -1.47 28.81 -5.21
N GLN A 195 -0.65 29.84 -5.44
CA GLN A 195 0.14 30.68 -4.53
C GLN A 195 -0.47 32.06 -4.21
N ASP A 196 0.03 32.64 -3.08
CA ASP A 196 0.25 34.06 -2.67
C ASP A 196 -0.90 35.11 -2.82
N GLU A 197 -1.13 36.17 -2.02
CA GLU A 197 -0.36 36.96 -1.03
C GLU A 197 -1.35 37.79 -0.12
N GLU A 198 -0.82 38.53 0.87
CA GLU A 198 -1.41 39.65 1.67
C GLU A 198 -2.45 39.43 2.81
N VAL A 199 -1.92 39.06 3.99
CA VAL A 199 -1.93 39.76 5.31
C VAL A 199 -3.19 40.54 5.81
N PHE A 200 -3.75 40.00 6.91
CA PHE A 200 -4.46 40.64 8.05
C PHE A 200 -5.77 41.44 7.80
N GLU A 201 -6.90 40.74 7.57
CA GLU A 201 -8.25 41.05 8.14
C GLU A 201 -9.38 40.11 7.63
N ASN A 202 -9.10 39.29 6.62
CA ASN A 202 -10.09 38.45 5.90
C ASN A 202 -10.47 37.09 6.54
N ASP A 203 -10.21 36.87 7.83
CA ASP A 203 -10.20 35.52 8.44
C ASP A 203 -11.58 34.82 8.53
N ARG A 204 -12.70 35.52 8.30
CA ARG A 204 -14.06 34.91 8.27
C ARG A 204 -14.52 34.47 6.87
N HIS A 205 -14.27 35.27 5.83
CA HIS A 205 -14.68 34.90 4.47
C HIS A 205 -13.80 33.78 3.90
N ARG A 206 -12.49 33.78 4.21
CA ARG A 206 -11.57 32.70 3.82
C ARG A 206 -11.96 31.34 4.39
N ARG A 207 -12.56 31.25 5.58
CA ARG A 207 -13.05 29.97 6.14
C ARG A 207 -14.19 29.37 5.31
N PHE A 208 -15.08 30.22 4.77
CA PHE A 208 -16.19 29.78 3.92
C PHE A 208 -15.72 29.44 2.50
N GLU A 209 -14.78 30.21 1.93
CA GLU A 209 -14.17 29.92 0.62
C GLU A 209 -13.30 28.66 0.67
N LYS A 210 -12.51 28.47 1.73
CA LYS A 210 -11.67 27.27 1.97
C LYS A 210 -12.55 26.03 2.15
N MET A 211 -13.70 26.13 2.83
CA MET A 211 -14.69 25.04 2.87
C MET A 211 -15.29 24.73 1.49
N ARG A 212 -15.46 25.71 0.61
CA ARG A 212 -15.91 25.48 -0.77
C ARG A 212 -14.83 24.84 -1.64
N GLN A 213 -13.57 25.27 -1.51
CA GLN A 213 -12.42 24.71 -2.23
C GLN A 213 -12.07 23.29 -1.77
N THR A 214 -12.07 23.01 -0.46
CA THR A 214 -11.91 21.63 0.04
C THR A 214 -13.01 20.70 -0.47
N ARG A 215 -14.26 21.18 -0.56
CA ARG A 215 -15.35 20.41 -1.19
C ARG A 215 -15.17 20.26 -2.70
N GLN A 216 -14.48 21.16 -3.37
CA GLN A 216 -14.19 21.06 -4.79
C GLN A 216 -13.06 20.06 -5.07
N ILE A 217 -12.00 20.06 -4.28
CA ILE A 217 -10.88 19.11 -4.40
C ILE A 217 -11.31 17.70 -4.01
N GLN A 218 -12.11 17.55 -2.95
CA GLN A 218 -12.72 16.26 -2.61
C GLN A 218 -13.58 15.75 -3.78
N ARG A 219 -14.36 16.62 -4.45
CA ARG A 219 -15.10 16.25 -5.65
C ARG A 219 -14.19 15.89 -6.82
N GLU A 220 -13.02 16.52 -6.95
CA GLU A 220 -12.03 16.19 -7.97
C GLU A 220 -11.42 14.80 -7.73
N ILE A 221 -11.06 14.49 -6.47
CA ILE A 221 -10.58 13.16 -6.07
C ILE A 221 -11.67 12.10 -6.28
N ASP A 222 -12.90 12.37 -5.81
CA ASP A 222 -14.05 11.48 -6.02
C ASP A 222 -14.35 11.29 -7.52
N HIS A 223 -14.15 12.34 -8.34
CA HIS A 223 -14.29 12.28 -9.79
C HIS A 223 -13.21 11.42 -10.44
N GLN A 224 -11.95 11.59 -10.05
CA GLN A 224 -10.83 10.77 -10.56
C GLN A 224 -11.00 9.29 -10.17
N VAL A 225 -11.38 9.02 -8.92
CA VAL A 225 -11.72 7.67 -8.44
C VAL A 225 -12.89 7.09 -9.25
N GLY A 226 -13.95 7.86 -9.49
CA GLY A 226 -15.09 7.43 -10.31
C GLY A 226 -14.75 7.21 -11.80
N MET A 227 -13.75 7.92 -12.34
CA MET A 227 -13.24 7.65 -13.70
C MET A 227 -12.45 6.34 -13.77
N ILE A 228 -11.65 6.05 -12.74
CA ILE A 228 -10.90 4.80 -12.61
C ILE A 228 -11.86 3.60 -12.48
N ASP A 229 -12.92 3.73 -11.68
CA ASP A 229 -13.94 2.68 -11.54
C ASP A 229 -14.62 2.36 -12.89
N LYS A 230 -15.00 3.39 -13.66
CA LYS A 230 -15.58 3.22 -15.01
C LYS A 230 -14.61 2.58 -16.01
N LEU A 231 -13.32 2.89 -15.92
CA LEU A 231 -12.28 2.27 -16.74
C LEU A 231 -12.15 0.77 -16.40
N ASN A 232 -12.20 0.42 -15.12
CA ASN A 232 -12.15 -0.95 -14.65
C ASN A 232 -13.39 -1.75 -15.06
N GLU A 233 -14.59 -1.17 -14.97
CA GLU A 233 -15.84 -1.79 -15.45
C GLU A 233 -15.80 -2.08 -16.96
N ARG A 234 -15.31 -1.13 -17.77
CA ARG A 234 -15.18 -1.32 -19.22
C ARG A 234 -14.20 -2.44 -19.56
N LYS A 235 -13.04 -2.48 -18.89
CA LYS A 235 -12.06 -3.57 -19.05
C LYS A 235 -12.67 -4.93 -18.69
N GLN A 236 -13.45 -5.02 -17.61
CA GLN A 236 -14.14 -6.25 -17.21
C GLN A 236 -15.20 -6.70 -18.24
N GLN A 237 -15.96 -5.76 -18.80
CA GLN A 237 -16.95 -6.07 -19.85
C GLN A 237 -16.28 -6.53 -21.16
N GLU A 238 -15.13 -5.99 -21.53
CA GLU A 238 -14.36 -6.45 -22.69
C GLU A 238 -13.79 -7.84 -22.49
N ILE A 239 -13.30 -8.16 -21.28
CA ILE A 239 -12.83 -9.49 -20.91
C ILE A 239 -13.98 -10.51 -21.01
N GLN A 240 -15.17 -10.18 -20.48
CA GLN A 240 -16.35 -11.06 -20.57
C GLN A 240 -16.85 -11.24 -22.00
N LYS A 241 -16.78 -10.20 -22.85
CA LYS A 241 -17.15 -10.30 -24.28
C LYS A 241 -16.19 -11.21 -25.05
N LYS A 242 -14.90 -11.21 -24.72
CA LYS A 242 -13.89 -12.10 -25.34
C LYS A 242 -14.00 -13.55 -24.87
N GLN A 243 -14.70 -13.83 -23.76
CA GLN A 243 -14.91 -15.18 -23.22
C GLN A 243 -16.26 -15.81 -23.62
N LYS A 244 -17.11 -15.12 -24.40
CA LYS A 244 -18.41 -15.67 -24.81
C LYS A 244 -18.23 -16.62 -26.01
N PRO A 245 -18.64 -17.91 -25.94
CA PRO A 245 -18.53 -18.82 -27.06
C PRO A 245 -19.51 -18.40 -28.17
N THR A 246 -19.01 -18.31 -29.41
CA THR A 246 -19.84 -18.18 -30.61
C THR A 246 -20.70 -19.43 -30.77
N THR A 247 -21.96 -19.36 -30.34
CA THR A 247 -22.97 -20.37 -30.67
C THR A 247 -23.54 -20.08 -32.05
N THR A 248 -23.01 -20.78 -33.04
CA THR A 248 -23.64 -20.92 -34.36
C THR A 248 -24.98 -21.63 -34.16
N THR A 249 -26.06 -20.94 -34.52
CA THR A 249 -27.42 -21.46 -34.43
C THR A 249 -27.69 -22.33 -35.68
N THR A 250 -27.86 -23.63 -35.49
CA THR A 250 -28.44 -24.52 -36.50
C THR A 250 -29.79 -25.01 -35.98
N THR A 251 -30.87 -24.42 -36.49
CA THR A 251 -32.25 -24.94 -36.44
C THR A 251 -32.29 -26.28 -37.19
N THR A 252 -32.94 -27.34 -36.71
CA THR A 252 -34.37 -27.76 -36.90
C THR A 252 -34.51 -29.23 -36.38
N PRO A 253 -35.69 -29.93 -36.40
CA PRO A 253 -36.70 -29.98 -35.33
C PRO A 253 -36.93 -31.38 -34.67
N ARG A 254 -37.58 -31.28 -33.49
CA ARG A 254 -38.44 -32.21 -32.73
C ARG A 254 -38.89 -33.55 -33.36
N SER A 255 -38.69 -34.65 -32.65
CA SER A 255 -39.57 -35.83 -32.67
C SER A 255 -39.69 -36.49 -31.29
N TYR A 256 -40.87 -37.06 -31.07
CA TYR A 256 -41.45 -37.62 -29.86
C TYR A 256 -40.71 -38.87 -29.32
N LEU A 257 -40.84 -39.16 -28.01
CA LEU A 257 -41.44 -40.39 -27.48
C LEU A 257 -41.48 -40.43 -25.92
N THR A 258 -42.67 -40.79 -25.44
CA THR A 258 -43.15 -41.39 -24.18
C THR A 258 -42.23 -42.53 -23.64
N SER A 259 -42.18 -43.01 -22.38
CA SER A 259 -43.12 -43.12 -21.23
C SER A 259 -42.42 -43.85 -20.04
N LEU A 260 -43.02 -43.74 -18.83
CA LEU A 260 -43.08 -44.74 -17.71
C LEU A 260 -41.74 -45.09 -16.99
N SER A 261 -41.65 -45.36 -15.68
CA SER A 261 -42.58 -45.49 -14.54
C SER A 261 -41.77 -45.72 -13.23
N SER A 262 -42.38 -45.37 -12.07
CA SER A 262 -42.37 -46.06 -10.74
C SER A 262 -41.01 -46.52 -10.12
N SER A 263 -40.50 -45.94 -9.02
CA SER A 263 -40.90 -46.00 -7.58
C SER A 263 -40.43 -47.25 -6.78
N LEU A 264 -40.00 -46.99 -5.53
CA LEU A 264 -39.81 -47.83 -4.30
C LEU A 264 -38.41 -47.59 -3.70
N SER A 265 -38.23 -46.83 -2.60
CA SER A 265 -38.42 -47.14 -1.17
C SER A 265 -37.79 -48.46 -0.69
N THR A 266 -36.80 -48.41 0.21
CA THR A 266 -36.93 -48.71 1.65
C THR A 266 -35.57 -48.80 2.37
N THR A 267 -35.47 -48.04 3.46
CA THR A 267 -34.84 -48.30 4.78
C THR A 267 -34.00 -49.56 5.03
N SER A 268 -32.87 -49.39 5.76
CA SER A 268 -32.58 -50.02 7.07
C SER A 268 -31.08 -49.81 7.42
N SER A 269 -30.75 -48.97 8.41
CA SER A 269 -30.45 -49.29 9.83
C SER A 269 -29.00 -49.71 10.12
N SER A 270 -28.45 -48.96 11.07
CA SER A 270 -27.31 -49.19 11.97
C SER A 270 -26.89 -50.63 12.26
N VAL A 271 -25.60 -50.84 12.56
CA VAL A 271 -25.13 -51.24 13.91
C VAL A 271 -23.58 -51.25 13.96
N THR A 272 -23.12 -50.87 15.14
CA THR A 272 -21.80 -50.79 15.79
C THR A 272 -20.77 -51.88 15.44
N ASP A 273 -19.48 -51.56 15.48
CA ASP A 273 -18.66 -51.60 16.71
C ASP A 273 -17.15 -51.78 16.40
N ARG A 274 -16.36 -51.32 17.37
CA ARG A 274 -15.07 -51.85 17.82
C ARG A 274 -13.74 -51.25 17.32
N ALA A 275 -13.08 -50.70 18.34
CA ALA A 275 -11.71 -50.25 18.47
C ALA A 275 -10.64 -51.31 18.15
N ASN A 276 -9.44 -50.84 17.80
CA ASN A 276 -8.21 -51.55 18.14
C ASN A 276 -7.12 -50.58 18.64
N ARG A 277 -6.38 -51.07 19.65
CA ARG A 277 -5.31 -50.42 20.42
C ARG A 277 -3.93 -50.79 19.84
N GLY A 278 -2.92 -50.01 20.24
CA GLY A 278 -1.48 -50.35 20.21
C GLY A 278 -0.68 -49.15 19.68
N GLY A 279 0.12 -48.40 20.45
CA GLY A 279 1.25 -48.83 21.28
C GLY A 279 2.43 -49.12 20.33
N THR A 280 3.63 -48.53 20.41
CA THR A 280 4.43 -48.00 21.53
C THR A 280 5.72 -47.38 20.97
N ALA A 281 6.31 -46.41 21.69
CA ALA A 281 7.75 -46.22 21.96
C ALA A 281 8.71 -45.95 20.76
N THR A 282 9.83 -45.23 20.82
CA THR A 282 10.63 -44.43 21.77
C THR A 282 11.85 -44.02 20.93
N GLU A 283 12.40 -42.82 21.06
CA GLU A 283 13.85 -42.68 21.30
C GLU A 283 14.23 -41.24 21.67
N LYS A 284 14.95 -41.18 22.80
CA LYS A 284 15.63 -40.01 23.33
C LYS A 284 17.06 -40.05 22.81
N TYR A 285 17.61 -38.90 22.42
CA TYR A 285 19.05 -38.66 22.47
C TYR A 285 19.33 -37.38 23.27
N THR A 286 19.75 -37.59 24.52
CA THR A 286 20.69 -36.72 25.24
C THR A 286 22.10 -37.23 24.92
N THR A 287 23.10 -36.38 24.68
CA THR A 287 24.15 -35.88 25.60
C THR A 287 25.17 -35.21 24.62
N THR A 288 25.93 -34.14 24.86
CA THR A 288 26.84 -33.86 25.98
C THR A 288 27.31 -32.40 25.91
N LYS A 289 27.51 -31.81 27.10
CA LYS A 289 28.24 -30.55 27.34
C LYS A 289 29.72 -30.66 26.94
N HIS A 290 30.30 -29.57 26.45
CA HIS A 290 31.70 -29.25 26.74
C HIS A 290 31.82 -27.78 27.15
N THR A 291 32.35 -27.58 28.35
CA THR A 291 32.85 -26.33 28.92
C THR A 291 34.36 -26.23 28.67
N SER A 292 34.86 -25.03 28.38
CA SER A 292 36.15 -24.57 28.90
C SER A 292 36.32 -23.06 28.72
N ASP A 293 36.67 -22.42 29.83
CA ASP A 293 37.09 -21.03 30.00
C ASP A 293 38.33 -20.62 29.19
N GLY A 294 38.51 -19.30 29.03
CA GLY A 294 39.78 -18.69 28.64
C GLY A 294 39.71 -17.15 28.54
N LYS A 295 40.23 -16.46 29.55
CA LYS A 295 40.40 -15.00 29.67
C LYS A 295 41.63 -14.47 28.90
N VAL A 296 41.73 -13.12 28.85
CA VAL A 296 42.92 -12.23 28.69
C VAL A 296 43.41 -12.13 27.23
N TYR A 297 43.48 -10.97 26.57
CA TYR A 297 43.88 -9.61 26.95
C TYR A 297 42.93 -8.53 26.39
#